data_AF-A0A1G8T6W4-F1
#
_entry.id   AF-A0A1G8T6W4-F1
#
_cell.length_a   1.000
_cell.length_b   1.000
_cell.length_c   1.000
_cell.angle_alpha   90.00
_cell.angle_beta   90.00
_cell.angle_gamma   90.00
#
_symmetry.space_group_name_H-M   'P 1'
#
loop_
_entity.id
_entity.type
_entity.pdbx_description
1 polymer ?
#
loop_
_entity_poly.entity_id
_entity_poly.type
_entity_poly.pdbx_seq_one_letter_code
_entity_poly.pdbx_strand_id
1 'polypeptide(L)'
;MTNSTALGRMIAGVLTAGMLAAPALAEYPEKAIDVIVAFNPGGGTDVAARTIEPFIEKYLDEDIVILNKPGAGGEVGFSLLATSDPDGYTMGFINLPAMFACSYTRETACVAISGPSCRHGCAAA
;
A
#
# COMPACT_ATOMS: atom_id res chain seq x y z
N MET A 1 50.80 -37.79 -27.78
CA MET A 1 49.87 -38.00 -26.65
C MET A 1 49.60 -36.62 -26.05
N THR A 2 48.66 -35.89 -26.63
CA THR A 2 48.34 -34.50 -26.28
C THR A 2 46.98 -34.43 -25.57
N ASN A 3 46.97 -33.79 -24.41
CA ASN A 3 45.88 -33.80 -23.43
C ASN A 3 44.69 -32.90 -23.85
N SER A 4 43.62 -33.49 -24.36
CA SER A 4 42.35 -32.80 -24.69
C SER A 4 41.38 -32.63 -23.49
N THR A 5 41.78 -32.97 -22.26
CA THR A 5 40.85 -33.03 -21.11
C THR A 5 40.72 -31.73 -20.31
N ALA A 6 41.46 -30.66 -20.67
CA ALA A 6 41.44 -29.39 -19.93
C ALA A 6 40.23 -28.50 -20.26
N LEU A 7 39.67 -28.60 -21.48
CA LEU A 7 38.63 -27.68 -21.94
C LEU A 7 37.23 -27.98 -21.34
N GLY A 8 36.96 -29.25 -20.98
CA GLY A 8 35.66 -29.65 -20.44
C GLY A 8 35.39 -29.17 -19.00
N ARG A 9 36.43 -28.80 -18.24
CA ARG A 9 36.29 -28.38 -16.84
C ARG A 9 35.95 -26.90 -16.67
N MET A 10 36.20 -26.06 -17.68
CA MET A 10 35.90 -24.63 -17.61
C MET A 10 34.42 -24.30 -17.85
N ILE A 11 33.69 -25.11 -18.62
CA ILE A 11 32.28 -24.86 -18.92
C ILE A 11 31.38 -25.23 -17.72
N ALA A 12 31.77 -26.20 -16.91
CA ALA A 12 31.01 -26.64 -15.74
C ALA A 12 30.98 -25.61 -14.58
N GLY A 13 31.99 -24.73 -14.48
CA GLY A 13 32.06 -23.71 -13.43
C GLY A 13 31.19 -22.46 -13.68
N VAL A 14 30.88 -22.16 -14.94
CA VAL A 14 30.12 -20.95 -15.30
C VAL A 14 28.61 -21.14 -15.09
N LEU A 15 28.10 -22.37 -15.23
CA LEU A 15 26.68 -22.67 -15.02
C LEU A 15 26.26 -22.73 -13.54
N THR A 16 27.18 -22.93 -12.60
CA THR A 16 26.85 -23.01 -11.16
C THR A 16 26.82 -21.65 -10.45
N ALA A 17 27.38 -20.59 -11.06
CA ALA A 17 27.40 -19.25 -10.47
C ALA A 17 26.09 -18.45 -10.66
N GLY A 18 25.21 -18.86 -11.58
CA GLY A 18 23.98 -18.12 -11.91
C GLY A 18 22.75 -18.47 -11.06
N MET A 19 22.80 -19.50 -10.22
CA MET A 19 21.62 -20.02 -9.50
C MET A 19 21.46 -19.51 -8.05
N LEU A 20 22.35 -18.62 -7.59
CA LEU A 20 22.35 -18.11 -6.19
C LEU A 20 21.82 -16.69 -6.02
N ALA A 21 21.41 -16.01 -7.09
CA ALA A 21 20.74 -14.72 -6.99
C ALA A 21 19.24 -14.93 -6.71
N ALA A 22 18.91 -15.42 -5.50
CA ALA A 22 17.57 -15.23 -4.97
C ALA A 22 17.36 -13.71 -4.79
N PRO A 23 16.23 -13.13 -5.23
CA PRO A 23 15.93 -11.75 -4.88
C PRO A 23 15.92 -11.66 -3.35
N ALA A 24 16.73 -10.77 -2.79
CA ALA A 24 16.62 -10.44 -1.39
C ALA A 24 15.20 -9.91 -1.18
N LEU A 25 14.39 -10.63 -0.40
CA LEU A 25 13.17 -10.08 0.13
C LEU A 25 13.60 -8.95 1.06
N ALA A 26 13.46 -7.71 0.59
CA ALA A 26 13.63 -6.53 1.40
C ALA A 26 12.82 -6.70 2.69
N GLU A 27 13.47 -6.49 3.84
CA GLU A 27 12.79 -6.51 5.13
C GLU A 27 11.95 -5.24 5.19
N TYR A 28 10.64 -5.40 5.04
CA TYR A 28 9.70 -4.27 5.12
C TYR A 28 9.67 -3.77 6.57
N PRO A 29 9.79 -2.45 6.83
CA PRO A 29 9.85 -1.33 5.88
C PRO A 29 11.28 -0.80 5.60
N GLU A 30 11.52 -0.24 4.41
CA GLU A 30 12.81 0.39 4.02
C GLU A 30 12.75 1.92 3.90
N LYS A 31 11.56 2.49 4.10
CA LYS A 31 11.29 3.93 4.02
C LYS A 31 10.11 4.27 4.93
N ALA A 32 9.98 5.55 5.26
CA ALA A 32 8.85 6.09 6.00
C ALA A 32 7.51 5.71 5.35
N ILE A 33 6.51 5.45 6.19
CA ILE A 33 5.17 5.06 5.76
C ILE A 33 4.23 6.25 5.90
N ASP A 34 3.53 6.55 4.81
CA ASP A 34 2.53 7.61 4.76
C ASP A 34 1.19 7.08 5.31
N VAL A 35 0.64 7.78 6.31
CA VAL A 35 -0.69 7.50 6.87
C VAL A 35 -1.66 8.58 6.45
N ILE A 36 -2.59 8.25 5.56
CA ILE A 36 -3.64 9.14 5.09
C ILE A 36 -4.74 9.24 6.16
N VAL A 37 -4.96 10.46 6.65
CA VAL A 37 -6.09 10.81 7.52
C VAL A 37 -7.08 11.63 6.71
N ALA A 38 -8.27 11.08 6.47
CA ALA A 38 -9.29 11.72 5.62
C ALA A 38 -10.05 12.91 6.29
N PHE A 39 -9.51 13.44 7.39
CA PHE A 39 -10.11 14.49 8.21
C PHE A 39 -9.14 15.65 8.44
N ASN A 40 -9.70 16.77 8.90
CA ASN A 40 -8.90 17.96 9.21
C ASN A 40 -7.87 17.69 10.32
N PRO A 41 -6.68 18.32 10.24
CA PRO A 41 -5.71 18.31 11.33
C PRO A 41 -6.34 18.79 12.64
N GLY A 42 -5.96 18.19 13.77
CA GLY A 42 -6.51 18.52 15.09
C GLY A 42 -7.93 18.01 15.36
N GLY A 43 -8.58 17.34 14.40
CA GLY A 43 -9.81 16.59 14.65
C GLY A 43 -9.55 15.32 15.47
N GLY A 44 -10.59 14.73 16.06
CA GLY A 44 -10.43 13.52 16.90
C GLY A 44 -9.73 12.35 16.20
N THR A 45 -9.95 12.21 14.88
CA THR A 45 -9.28 11.19 14.06
C THR A 45 -7.78 11.46 13.88
N ASP A 46 -7.37 12.72 13.67
CA ASP A 46 -5.96 13.12 13.54
C ASP A 46 -5.22 12.98 14.88
N VAL A 47 -5.86 13.39 15.98
CA VAL A 47 -5.31 13.23 17.33
C VAL A 47 -5.13 11.75 17.66
N ALA A 48 -6.09 10.90 17.33
CA ALA A 48 -5.97 9.45 17.53
C ALA A 48 -4.81 8.86 16.72
N ALA A 49 -4.66 9.24 15.45
CA ALA A 49 -3.54 8.79 14.62
C ALA A 49 -2.18 9.19 15.22
N ARG A 50 -2.02 10.47 15.61
CA ARG A 50 -0.80 11.00 16.26
C ARG A 50 -0.51 10.38 17.62
N THR A 51 -1.54 9.89 18.31
CA THR A 51 -1.35 9.19 19.58
C THR A 51 -0.76 7.79 19.35
N ILE A 52 -1.09 7.14 18.24
CA ILE A 52 -0.67 5.78 17.91
C ILE A 52 0.68 5.78 17.17
N GLU A 53 0.94 6.80 16.35
CA GLU A 53 2.20 7.07 15.62
C GLU A 53 3.48 6.63 16.37
N PRO A 54 3.81 7.16 17.57
CA PRO A 54 5.06 6.82 18.26
C PRO A 54 5.15 5.35 18.70
N PHE A 55 4.01 4.67 18.86
CA PHE A 55 4.00 3.25 19.17
C PHE A 55 4.32 2.43 17.91
N ILE A 56 3.75 2.81 16.76
CA ILE A 56 4.02 2.13 15.49
C ILE A 56 5.50 2.29 15.12
N GLU A 57 6.04 3.50 15.20
CA GLU A 57 7.45 3.78 14.91
C GLU A 57 8.37 2.92 15.77
N LYS A 58 8.04 2.72 17.05
CA LYS A 58 8.80 1.84 17.96
C LYS A 58 8.77 0.36 17.57
N TYR A 59 7.72 -0.12 16.92
CA TYR A 59 7.60 -1.52 16.50
C TYR A 59 8.17 -1.77 15.11
N LEU A 60 8.14 -0.76 14.23
CA LEU A 60 8.59 -0.85 12.85
C LEU A 60 10.01 -0.34 12.64
N ASP A 61 10.58 0.38 13.62
CA ASP A 61 11.88 1.06 13.53
C ASP A 61 11.98 2.03 12.34
N GLU A 62 10.84 2.54 11.85
CA GLU A 62 10.72 3.46 10.72
C GLU A 62 9.71 4.57 11.00
N ASP A 63 9.91 5.74 10.39
CA ASP A 63 9.11 6.94 10.60
C ASP A 63 7.69 6.80 10.01
N ILE A 64 6.71 7.41 10.68
CA ILE A 64 5.32 7.46 10.24
C ILE A 64 4.94 8.90 9.89
N VAL A 65 4.52 9.15 8.65
CA VAL A 65 4.16 10.49 8.18
C VAL A 65 2.64 10.61 8.07
N ILE A 66 2.04 11.44 8.93
CA ILE A 66 0.59 11.67 8.88
C ILE A 66 0.23 12.73 7.82
N LEU A 67 -0.51 12.29 6.79
CA LEU A 67 -0.99 13.11 5.69
C LEU A 67 -2.49 13.38 5.81
N ASN A 68 -2.85 14.61 6.20
CA ASN A 68 -4.26 15.01 6.26
C ASN A 68 -4.80 15.34 4.86
N LYS A 69 -5.84 14.61 4.43
CA LYS A 69 -6.54 14.79 3.15
C LYS A 69 -8.05 14.95 3.38
N PRO A 70 -8.49 16.09 3.94
CA PRO A 70 -9.90 16.35 4.20
C PRO A 70 -10.70 16.57 2.90
N GLY A 71 -11.97 16.21 2.91
CA GLY A 71 -12.90 16.55 1.83
C GLY A 71 -14.06 15.58 1.69
N ALA A 72 -15.23 16.10 1.30
CA ALA A 72 -16.42 15.31 0.93
C ALA A 72 -16.82 14.22 1.96
N GLY A 73 -16.67 14.50 3.27
CA GLY A 73 -16.98 13.56 4.35
C GLY A 73 -15.89 12.48 4.60
N GLY A 74 -14.73 12.60 3.96
CA GLY A 74 -13.64 11.63 4.00
C GLY A 74 -13.42 10.92 2.66
N GLU A 75 -14.36 11.05 1.73
CA GLU A 75 -14.30 10.35 0.44
C GLU A 75 -13.04 10.68 -0.35
N VAL A 76 -12.55 11.93 -0.32
CA VAL A 76 -11.31 12.32 -1.02
C VAL A 76 -10.10 11.53 -0.51
N GLY A 77 -9.95 11.40 0.80
CA GLY A 77 -8.86 10.63 1.41
C GLY A 77 -8.99 9.13 1.15
N PHE A 78 -10.22 8.61 1.16
CA PHE A 78 -10.47 7.19 0.89
C PHE A 78 -10.27 6.83 -0.58
N SER A 79 -10.66 7.70 -1.52
CA SER A 79 -10.38 7.53 -2.94
C SER A 79 -8.88 7.56 -3.22
N LEU A 80 -8.14 8.48 -2.59
CA LEU A 80 -6.68 8.51 -2.70
C LEU A 80 -6.06 7.20 -2.21
N LEU A 81 -6.47 6.73 -1.03
CA LEU A 81 -6.02 5.45 -0.47
C LEU A 81 -6.35 4.27 -1.40
N ALA A 82 -7.55 4.25 -1.97
CA ALA A 82 -7.98 3.19 -2.89
C ALA A 82 -7.18 3.16 -4.20
N THR A 83 -6.64 4.31 -4.63
CA THR A 83 -5.78 4.42 -5.81
C THR A 83 -4.28 4.37 -5.51
N SER A 84 -3.90 4.27 -4.23
CA SER A 84 -2.50 4.23 -3.83
C SER A 84 -1.87 2.88 -4.15
N ASP A 85 -0.55 2.86 -4.28
CA ASP A 85 0.18 1.63 -4.55
C ASP A 85 0.00 0.64 -3.39
N PRO A 86 -0.27 -0.65 -3.66
CA PRO A 86 -0.45 -1.68 -2.65
C PRO A 86 0.91 -2.19 -2.13
N ASP A 87 1.83 -1.28 -1.81
CA ASP A 87 3.21 -1.55 -1.39
C ASP A 87 3.38 -1.56 0.13
N GLY A 88 2.33 -1.23 0.88
CA GLY A 88 2.32 -1.14 2.35
C GLY A 88 2.75 0.23 2.88
N TYR A 89 3.43 1.04 2.07
CA TYR A 89 3.95 2.34 2.47
C TYR A 89 2.91 3.46 2.43
N THR A 90 1.69 3.17 1.98
CA THR A 90 0.53 4.04 2.14
C THR A 90 -0.54 3.31 2.94
N MET A 91 -0.82 3.80 4.15
CA MET A 91 -1.86 3.28 5.03
C MET A 91 -2.96 4.33 5.24
N GLY A 92 -4.17 3.88 5.56
CA GLY A 92 -5.30 4.75 5.84
C GLY A 92 -5.75 4.67 7.29
N PHE A 93 -5.88 5.82 7.94
CA PHE A 93 -6.52 5.89 9.25
C PHE A 93 -8.01 6.25 9.08
N ILE A 94 -8.84 5.21 9.14
CA ILE A 94 -10.25 5.23 8.75
C ILE A 94 -11.19 5.15 9.95
N ASN A 95 -12.22 5.99 9.95
CA ASN A 95 -13.32 5.93 10.90
C ASN A 95 -14.51 5.20 10.26
N LEU A 96 -14.89 4.05 10.82
CA LEU A 96 -15.94 3.18 10.26
C LEU A 96 -17.27 3.92 10.01
N PRO A 97 -17.86 4.67 10.98
CA PRO A 97 -19.05 5.46 10.73
C PRO A 97 -18.97 6.36 9.50
N ALA A 98 -17.88 7.10 9.33
CA ALA A 98 -17.74 8.01 8.19
C ALA A 98 -17.57 7.28 6.86
N MET A 99 -16.85 6.15 6.85
CA MET A 99 -16.70 5.32 5.66
C MET A 99 -18.06 4.80 5.17
N PHE A 100 -18.87 4.22 6.06
CA PHE A 100 -20.16 3.65 5.67
C PHE A 100 -21.25 4.70 5.49
N ALA A 101 -21.25 5.77 6.29
CA ALA A 101 -22.29 6.79 6.19
C ALA A 101 -22.24 7.52 4.85
N CYS A 102 -21.06 7.86 4.33
CA CYS A 102 -20.96 8.46 3.01
C CYS A 102 -21.41 7.50 1.90
N SER A 103 -21.05 6.21 1.97
CA SER A 103 -21.52 5.21 1.01
C SER A 103 -23.01 4.89 1.11
N TYR A 104 -23.62 5.08 2.29
CA TYR A 104 -25.05 4.86 2.51
C TYR A 104 -25.90 6.07 2.13
N THR A 105 -25.42 7.28 2.44
CA THR A 105 -26.17 8.52 2.23
C THR A 105 -25.96 9.10 0.83
N ARG A 106 -24.83 8.81 0.18
CA ARG A 106 -24.66 9.10 -1.24
C ARG A 106 -25.28 7.97 -2.04
N GLU A 107 -26.33 8.28 -2.80
CA GLU A 107 -26.76 7.40 -3.88
C GLU A 107 -25.52 7.08 -4.71
N THR A 108 -25.22 5.79 -4.81
CA THR A 108 -23.97 5.23 -5.30
C THR A 108 -23.62 5.79 -6.68
N ALA A 109 -22.83 6.86 -6.71
CA ALA A 109 -22.02 7.18 -7.87
C ALA A 109 -20.96 6.08 -7.93
N CYS A 110 -21.13 5.23 -8.94
CA CYS A 110 -20.34 4.03 -9.18
C CYS A 110 -18.84 4.38 -9.24
N VAL A 111 -18.13 4.35 -8.10
CA VAL A 111 -16.67 4.32 -8.09
C VAL A 111 -16.31 2.91 -8.50
N ALA A 112 -15.74 2.79 -9.69
CA ALA A 112 -15.36 1.55 -10.34
C ALA A 112 -14.31 0.78 -9.54
N ILE A 113 -14.73 0.12 -8.46
CA ILE A 113 -14.09 -1.11 -7.99
C ILE A 113 -14.49 -2.16 -9.02
N SER A 114 -13.61 -2.37 -9.99
CA SER A 114 -13.75 -3.28 -11.12
C SER A 114 -14.00 -4.71 -10.63
N GLY A 115 -15.26 -5.03 -10.39
CA GLY A 115 -15.75 -6.36 -10.07
C GLY A 115 -17.01 -6.68 -10.89
N PRO A 116 -17.24 -7.95 -11.26
CA PRO A 116 -18.31 -8.36 -12.18
C PRO A 116 -19.75 -8.19 -11.62
N SER A 117 -19.90 -7.66 -10.41
CA SER A 117 -21.16 -7.47 -9.70
C SER A 117 -21.93 -6.19 -10.07
N CYS A 118 -21.35 -5.24 -10.79
CA CYS A 118 -22.04 -4.02 -11.26
C CYS A 118 -22.89 -4.25 -12.53
N ARG A 119 -23.90 -5.15 -12.47
CA ARG A 119 -24.80 -5.41 -13.61
C ARG A 119 -26.24 -4.87 -13.43
N HIS A 120 -26.54 -4.15 -12.36
CA HIS A 120 -27.88 -3.57 -12.20
C HIS A 120 -27.78 -2.10 -11.79
N GLY A 121 -28.04 -1.21 -12.75
CA GLY A 121 -28.53 0.14 -12.42
C GLY A 121 -27.61 1.33 -12.70
N CYS A 122 -26.58 1.21 -13.54
CA CYS A 122 -25.93 2.41 -14.09
C CYS A 122 -26.79 2.98 -15.23
N ALA A 123 -27.96 3.52 -14.90
CA ALA A 123 -28.80 4.26 -15.82
C ALA A 123 -28.52 5.75 -15.64
N ALA A 124 -27.92 6.32 -16.68
CA ALA A 124 -27.81 7.73 -17.05
C ALA A 124 -28.49 8.74 -16.11
N ALA A 125 -27.66 9.59 -15.49
CA ALA A 125 -27.97 11.01 -15.34
C ALA A 125 -27.43 11.76 -16.57
#